data_AF-A0A1H2DN11-F1
#
_entry.id   AF-A0A1H2DN11-F1
#
_cell.length_a   1.000
_cell.length_b   1.000
_cell.length_c   1.000
_cell.angle_alpha   90.00
_cell.angle_beta   90.00
_cell.angle_gamma   90.00
#
_symmetry.space_group_name_H-M   'P 1'
#
loop_
_entity.id
_entity.type
_entity.pdbx_description
1 polymer ?
#
loop_
_entity_poly.entity_id
_entity_poly.type
_entity_poly.pdbx_seq_one_letter_code
_entity_poly.pdbx_strand_id
1 'polypeptide(L)' 'MTDEEKAMLDLAGRRWNYAGNLEQKVRDEFGISLTRFWQIVNRLLDTQEALSYSPQVVNRLR' A
#
# COMPACT_ATOMS: atom_id res chain seq x y z
N MET A 1 3.86 9.41 9.08
CA MET A 1 3.37 8.08 8.66
C MET A 1 2.84 7.29 9.86
N THR A 2 1.57 6.94 9.78
CA THR A 2 0.79 6.16 10.75
C THR A 2 1.00 4.66 10.56
N ASP A 3 0.59 3.85 11.54
CA ASP A 3 0.70 2.39 11.43
C ASP A 3 -0.25 1.81 10.38
N GLU A 4 -1.37 2.46 10.11
CA GLU A 4 -2.27 2.09 9.01
C GLU A 4 -1.60 2.33 7.64
N GLU A 5 -0.95 3.48 7.44
CA GLU A 5 -0.21 3.79 6.20
C GLU A 5 0.96 2.82 5.96
N LYS A 6 1.68 2.42 7.03
CA LYS A 6 2.70 1.36 6.95
C LYS A 6 2.11 0.03 6.49
N ALA A 7 1.01 -0.39 7.12
CA ALA A 7 0.32 -1.62 6.76
C ALA A 7 -0.17 -1.59 5.31
N MET A 8 -0.66 -0.43 4.83
CA MET A 8 -1.04 -0.27 3.42
C MET A 8 0.16 -0.44 2.49
N LEU A 9 1.31 0.17 2.81
CA LEU A 9 2.54 0.06 2.02
C LEU A 9 3.05 -1.39 1.97
N ASP A 10 3.02 -2.09 3.11
CA ASP A 10 3.40 -3.50 3.20
C ASP A 10 2.45 -4.40 2.40
N LEU A 11 1.15 -4.13 2.44
CA LEU A 11 0.15 -4.84 1.65
C LEU A 11 0.39 -4.65 0.15
N ALA A 12 0.68 -3.41 -0.28
CA ALA A 12 1.03 -3.09 -1.67
C ALA A 12 2.36 -3.74 -2.10
N GLY A 13 3.31 -3.90 -1.18
CA GLY A 13 4.59 -4.58 -1.40
C GLY A 13 4.50 -6.11 -1.49
N ARG A 14 3.39 -6.73 -1.10
CA ARG A 14 3.21 -8.19 -1.20
C ARG A 14 2.97 -8.65 -2.62
N ARG A 15 3.32 -9.91 -2.91
CA ARG A 15 3.04 -10.56 -4.18
C ARG A 15 1.62 -11.14 -4.15
N TRP A 16 0.74 -10.60 -4.97
CA TRP A 16 -0.64 -11.05 -5.07
C TRP A 16 -0.79 -11.96 -6.30
N ASN A 17 -1.29 -13.17 -6.09
CA ASN A 17 -1.51 -14.14 -7.18
C ASN A 17 -2.72 -13.75 -8.05
N TYR A 18 -3.73 -13.09 -7.45
CA TYR A 18 -4.93 -12.61 -8.13
C TYR A 18 -5.29 -11.21 -7.64
N ALA A 19 -5.62 -10.30 -8.56
CA ALA A 19 -6.00 -8.93 -8.23
C ALA A 19 -7.23 -8.85 -7.29
N GLY A 20 -8.17 -9.80 -7.42
CA GLY A 20 -9.33 -9.90 -6.53
C GLY A 20 -8.97 -10.20 -5.07
N ASN A 21 -7.87 -10.92 -4.80
CA ASN A 21 -7.44 -11.20 -3.43
C ASN A 21 -6.91 -9.94 -2.74
N LEU A 22 -6.22 -9.07 -3.48
CA LEU A 22 -5.77 -7.79 -2.97
C LEU A 22 -6.97 -6.89 -2.67
N GLU A 23 -7.92 -6.78 -3.60
CA GLU A 23 -9.12 -5.96 -3.38
C GLU A 23 -9.91 -6.42 -2.15
N GLN A 24 -10.16 -7.72 -2.03
CA GLN A 24 -10.87 -8.26 -0.87
C GLN A 24 -10.09 -7.97 0.42
N LYS A 25 -8.78 -8.18 0.43
CA LYS A 25 -7.95 -7.89 1.60
C LYS A 25 -7.92 -6.42 1.98
N VAL A 26 -7.84 -5.53 0.99
CA VAL A 26 -7.93 -4.07 1.21
C VAL A 26 -9.28 -3.71 1.83
N ARG A 27 -10.36 -4.31 1.32
CA ARG A 27 -11.71 -4.06 1.82
C ARG A 27 -11.91 -4.61 3.23
N ASP A 28 -11.36 -5.78 3.53
CA ASP A 28 -11.49 -6.43 4.84
C ASP A 28 -10.64 -5.74 5.92
N GLU A 29 -9.41 -5.30 5.58
CA GLU A 29 -8.49 -4.69 6.57
C GLU A 29 -8.71 -3.18 6.72
N PHE A 30 -9.01 -2.47 5.63
CA PHE A 30 -9.10 -1.00 5.63
C PHE A 30 -10.51 -0.45 5.34
N GLY A 31 -11.46 -1.29 4.94
CA GLY A 31 -12.83 -0.85 4.66
C GLY A 31 -12.98 0.08 3.45
N ILE A 32 -11.95 0.22 2.61
CA ILE A 32 -11.93 1.11 1.45
C ILE A 32 -11.90 0.34 0.13
N SER A 33 -12.19 1.03 -0.97
CA SER A 33 -12.04 0.46 -2.31
C SER A 33 -10.56 0.33 -2.69
N LEU A 34 -10.25 -0.64 -3.55
CA LEU A 34 -8.91 -0.83 -4.09
C LEU A 34 -8.37 0.45 -4.78
N THR A 35 -9.24 1.19 -5.46
CA THR A 35 -8.87 2.47 -6.08
C THR A 35 -8.42 3.50 -5.04
N ARG A 36 -9.16 3.65 -3.92
CA ARG A 36 -8.79 4.59 -2.86
C ARG A 36 -7.51 4.16 -2.15
N PHE A 37 -7.32 2.86 -1.97
CA PHE A 37 -6.08 2.31 -1.44
C PHE A 37 -4.87 2.71 -2.28
N TRP A 38 -4.93 2.51 -3.61
CA TRP A 38 -3.83 2.91 -4.48
C TRP A 38 -3.60 4.42 -4.54
N GLN A 39 -4.64 5.24 -4.40
CA GLN A 39 -4.49 6.70 -4.28
C GLN A 39 -3.69 7.08 -3.02
N ILE A 40 -3.97 6.44 -1.89
CA ILE A 40 -3.24 6.67 -0.64
C ILE A 40 -1.79 6.17 -0.78
N VAL A 41 -1.60 4.94 -1.27
CA VAL A 41 -0.27 4.37 -1.49
C VAL A 41 0.56 5.27 -2.40
N ASN A 42 0.04 5.69 -3.56
CA ASN A 42 0.77 6.59 -4.47
C ASN A 42 1.19 7.89 -3.77
N ARG A 43 0.30 8.49 -2.97
CA ARG A 43 0.64 9.68 -2.19
C ARG A 43 1.77 9.42 -1.19
N LEU A 44 1.76 8.24 -0.54
CA LEU A 44 2.82 7.84 0.38
C LEU A 44 4.15 7.63 -0.33
N LEU A 45 4.16 7.07 -1.55
CA LEU A 45 5.39 6.84 -2.34
C LEU A 45 6.16 8.14 -2.62
N ASP A 46 5.47 9.28 -2.69
CA ASP A 46 6.09 10.60 -2.87
C ASP A 46 6.65 11.21 -1.57
N THR A 47 6.39 10.59 -0.42
CA THR A 47 6.87 11.09 0.88
C THR A 47 8.23 10.49 1.27
N GLN A 48 9.05 11.28 1.97
CA GLN A 48 10.30 10.78 2.54
C GLN A 48 10.07 9.70 3.61
N GLU A 49 8.93 9.74 4.30
CA GLU A 49 8.62 8.77 5.36
C GLU A 49 8.47 7.34 4.81
N ALA A 50 7.84 7.18 3.65
CA ALA A 50 7.73 5.87 3.00
C ALA A 50 9.11 5.34 2.55
N LEU A 51 9.96 6.23 2.02
CA LEU A 51 11.34 5.90 1.65
C LEU A 51 12.19 5.50 2.86
N SER A 52 11.98 6.12 4.01
CA SER A 52 12.66 5.74 5.27
C SER A 52 12.16 4.42 5.82
N TYR A 53 10.88 4.08 5.62
CA TYR A 53 10.29 2.85 6.12
C TYR A 53 10.64 1.63 5.29
N SER A 54 10.39 1.68 3.98
CA SER A 54 10.63 0.54 3.10
C SER A 54 11.09 1.02 1.72
N PRO A 55 12.36 1.46 1.59
CA PRO A 55 12.87 2.03 0.35
C PRO A 55 12.79 1.03 -0.81
N GLN A 56 12.91 -0.28 -0.55
CA GLN A 56 12.79 -1.31 -1.58
C GLN A 56 11.37 -1.41 -2.15
N VAL A 57 10.35 -1.37 -1.28
CA VAL A 57 8.94 -1.41 -1.71
C VAL A 57 8.58 -0.13 -2.44
N VAL A 58 9.01 1.02 -1.92
CA VAL A 58 8.75 2.32 -2.55
C VAL A 58 9.37 2.39 -3.94
N ASN A 59 10.65 2.03 -4.09
CA ASN A 59 11.31 2.03 -5.40
C ASN A 59 10.72 1.01 -6.39
N ARG A 60 10.04 -0.04 -5.91
CA ARG A 60 9.38 -1.01 -6.79
C ARG A 60 7.99 -0.56 -7.25
N LEU A 61 7.33 0.29 -6.48
CA LEU A 61 5.95 0.75 -6.74
C LEU A 61 5.88 2.13 -7.39
N ARG A 62 6.96 2.93 -7.31
CA ARG A 62 7.08 4.25 -7.93
C ARG A 62 7.27 4.19 -9.45
#